data_AF-A0A1F3VGQ9-F1
#
_entry.id   AF-A0A1F3VGQ9-F1
#
_cell.length_a   1.000
_cell.length_b   1.000
_cell.length_c   1.000
_cell.angle_alpha   90.00
_cell.angle_beta   90.00
_cell.angle_gamma   90.00
#
_symmetry.space_group_name_H-M   'P 1'
#
loop_
_entity.id
_entity.type
_entity.pdbx_description
1 polymer ?
#
loop_
_entity_poly.entity_id
_entity_poly.type
_entity_poly.pdbx_seq_one_letter_code
_entity_poly.pdbx_strand_id
1 'polypeptide(L)'
;MEYVNVHLPDYYITLLKSNMASRVSFIGDITNYIMHYPAFLGLIKKYFRDVDEQIRLDIILKSMGWENFRNKMALIYINFAKQGKYPHEIETGYLNDLLTLERQVSAYITSDNSRAFLLSFYQTMGRIKLERCLTEKKHYVTPELNPRTTALLEYANSKIIKVDVVLIILEQLIHLLGYEPVKKILSEKYPFSAAYNQMDEGIKERFIKNLLIYGQSVNEVDLFIKDTI
;
A
#
# COMPACT_ATOMS: atom_id res chain seq x y z
N MET A 1 20.17 3.33 3.30
CA MET A 1 18.95 3.53 2.51
C MET A 1 17.78 3.53 3.47
N GLU A 2 17.13 4.67 3.63
CA GLU A 2 15.99 4.82 4.54
C GLU A 2 14.73 5.13 3.73
N TYR A 3 13.60 4.56 4.12
CA TYR A 3 12.34 4.86 3.46
C TYR A 3 11.89 6.29 3.74
N VAL A 4 11.23 6.91 2.76
CA VAL A 4 10.58 8.19 2.94
C VAL A 4 9.29 8.02 3.73
N ASN A 5 9.14 8.77 4.82
CA ASN A 5 7.88 8.83 5.55
C ASN A 5 6.85 9.61 4.73
N VAL A 6 5.65 9.04 4.55
CA VAL A 6 4.55 9.68 3.81
C VAL A 6 3.30 9.72 4.68
N HIS A 7 2.72 10.91 4.87
CA HIS A 7 1.42 11.05 5.52
C HIS A 7 0.30 10.80 4.52
N LEU A 8 -0.19 9.57 4.49
CA LEU A 8 -1.30 9.20 3.64
C LEU A 8 -2.64 9.42 4.35
N PRO A 9 -3.77 9.56 3.64
CA PRO A 9 -5.07 9.82 4.26
C PRO A 9 -5.56 8.59 5.03
N ASP A 10 -5.56 8.67 6.37
CA ASP A 10 -5.88 7.55 7.28
C ASP A 10 -7.18 6.84 6.91
N TYR A 11 -8.24 7.61 6.67
CA TYR A 11 -9.56 7.05 6.40
C TYR A 11 -9.61 6.27 5.08
N TYR A 12 -8.82 6.67 4.10
CA TYR A 12 -8.74 5.95 2.82
C TYR A 12 -7.89 4.69 2.96
N ILE A 13 -6.78 4.76 3.70
CA ILE A 13 -5.92 3.60 3.97
C ILE A 13 -6.62 2.53 4.78
N THR A 14 -7.41 2.90 5.79
CA THR A 14 -8.18 1.93 6.57
C THR A 14 -9.09 1.09 5.66
N LEU A 15 -9.70 1.70 4.63
CA LEU A 15 -10.45 0.94 3.64
C LEU A 15 -9.54 0.04 2.79
N LEU A 16 -8.41 0.54 2.29
CA LEU A 16 -7.48 -0.28 1.49
C LEU A 16 -6.89 -1.48 2.25
N LYS A 17 -6.77 -1.37 3.58
CA LYS A 17 -6.30 -2.48 4.44
C LYS A 17 -7.38 -3.51 4.76
N SER A 18 -8.65 -3.16 4.55
CA SER A 18 -9.76 -4.04 4.87
C SER A 18 -9.91 -5.12 3.80
N ASN A 19 -10.11 -6.38 4.22
CA ASN A 19 -10.43 -7.46 3.30
C ASN A 19 -11.92 -7.38 2.94
N MET A 20 -12.22 -7.06 1.69
CA MET A 20 -13.58 -6.80 1.23
C MET A 20 -14.33 -8.07 0.80
N ALA A 21 -13.62 -9.16 0.49
CA ALA A 21 -14.20 -10.41 0.03
C ALA A 21 -15.02 -11.16 1.11
N SER A 22 -14.82 -10.85 2.39
CA SER A 22 -15.36 -11.63 3.52
C SER A 22 -16.66 -11.08 4.11
N ARG A 23 -17.24 -9.99 3.58
CA ARG A 23 -18.36 -9.28 4.23
C ARG A 23 -19.66 -9.32 3.42
N VAL A 24 -20.68 -9.98 3.97
CA VAL A 24 -22.06 -10.01 3.44
C VAL A 24 -22.68 -8.60 3.34
N SER A 25 -22.23 -7.65 4.17
CA SER A 25 -22.70 -6.24 4.26
C SER A 25 -21.65 -5.22 3.76
N PHE A 26 -20.76 -5.62 2.85
CA PHE A 26 -19.62 -4.82 2.43
C PHE A 26 -19.94 -3.35 2.08
N ILE A 27 -20.97 -3.11 1.26
CA ILE A 27 -21.36 -1.75 0.82
C ILE A 27 -21.93 -0.93 1.99
N GLY A 28 -22.71 -1.55 2.87
CA GLY A 28 -23.29 -0.89 4.04
C GLY A 28 -22.20 -0.44 5.01
N ASP A 29 -21.21 -1.30 5.26
CA ASP A 29 -20.08 -1.01 6.12
C ASP A 29 -19.23 0.15 5.60
N ILE A 30 -18.90 0.16 4.30
CA ILE A 30 -18.18 1.29 3.69
C ILE A 30 -19.01 2.56 3.78
N THR A 31 -20.30 2.50 3.45
CA THR A 31 -21.18 3.66 3.46
C THR A 31 -21.22 4.29 4.84
N ASN A 32 -21.46 3.47 5.86
CA ASN A 32 -21.42 3.90 7.26
C ASN A 32 -20.06 4.49 7.61
N TYR A 33 -18.97 3.81 7.26
CA TYR A 33 -17.62 4.29 7.51
C TYR A 33 -17.39 5.69 6.91
N ILE A 34 -17.67 5.89 5.62
CA ILE A 34 -17.49 7.16 4.92
C ILE A 34 -18.30 8.29 5.58
N MET A 35 -19.54 8.02 6.02
CA MET A 35 -20.38 9.02 6.67
C MET A 35 -19.78 9.55 7.98
N HIS A 36 -18.94 8.78 8.67
CA HIS A 36 -18.25 9.23 9.89
C HIS A 36 -17.05 10.17 9.61
N TYR A 37 -16.64 10.35 8.34
CA TYR A 37 -15.53 11.21 7.96
C TYR A 37 -15.98 12.32 7.00
N PRO A 38 -16.42 13.50 7.51
CA PRO A 38 -16.98 14.57 6.70
C PRO A 38 -16.06 15.07 5.58
N ALA A 39 -14.75 15.12 5.81
CA ALA A 39 -13.77 15.52 4.80
C ALA A 39 -13.73 14.51 3.63
N PHE A 40 -13.77 13.21 3.94
CA PHE A 40 -13.78 12.16 2.93
C PHE A 40 -15.10 12.18 2.15
N LEU A 41 -16.24 12.32 2.83
CA LEU A 41 -17.54 12.49 2.21
C LEU A 41 -17.59 13.74 1.31
N GLY A 42 -16.96 14.84 1.72
CA GLY A 42 -16.86 16.06 0.92
C GLY A 42 -16.15 15.85 -0.41
N LEU A 43 -15.06 15.06 -0.42
CA LEU A 43 -14.36 14.68 -1.65
C LEU A 43 -15.23 13.81 -2.54
N ILE A 44 -15.93 12.82 -1.97
CA ILE A 44 -16.82 11.95 -2.74
C ILE A 44 -17.95 12.78 -3.37
N LYS A 45 -18.57 13.69 -2.61
CA LYS A 45 -19.58 14.63 -3.10
C LYS A 45 -19.08 15.57 -4.18
N LYS A 46 -17.78 15.85 -4.24
CA LYS A 46 -17.18 16.68 -5.29
C LYS A 46 -16.94 15.88 -6.57
N TYR A 47 -16.42 14.67 -6.45
CA TYR A 47 -15.86 13.94 -7.60
C TYR A 47 -16.73 12.80 -8.14
N PHE A 48 -17.87 12.49 -7.51
CA PHE A 48 -18.72 11.36 -7.90
C PHE A 48 -20.16 11.78 -8.28
N ARG A 49 -20.40 13.08 -8.52
CA ARG A 49 -21.71 13.58 -9.01
C ARG A 49 -22.07 13.08 -10.40
N ASP A 50 -21.06 12.75 -11.20
CA ASP A 50 -21.19 12.13 -12.51
C ASP A 50 -21.79 10.71 -12.44
N VAL A 51 -21.72 10.07 -11.27
CA VAL A 51 -22.21 8.70 -11.06
C VAL A 51 -23.62 8.70 -10.45
N ASP A 52 -23.85 9.54 -9.44
CA ASP A 52 -25.18 9.75 -8.85
C ASP A 52 -25.30 11.20 -8.39
N GLU A 53 -26.18 11.98 -9.02
CA GLU A 53 -26.36 13.41 -8.71
C GLU A 53 -26.80 13.66 -7.27
N GLN A 54 -27.49 12.69 -6.66
CA GLN A 54 -27.96 12.73 -5.28
C GLN A 54 -26.87 12.31 -4.26
N ILE A 55 -25.70 11.87 -4.74
CA ILE A 55 -24.56 11.37 -3.95
C ILE A 55 -24.98 10.28 -2.94
N ARG A 56 -25.80 9.33 -3.39
CA ARG A 56 -26.14 8.13 -2.62
C ARG A 56 -24.96 7.17 -2.70
N LEU A 57 -24.24 7.05 -1.59
CA LEU A 57 -22.98 6.29 -1.50
C LEU A 57 -23.14 4.83 -1.90
N ASP A 58 -24.26 4.21 -1.53
CA ASP A 58 -24.53 2.81 -1.87
C ASP A 58 -24.72 2.63 -3.39
N ILE A 59 -25.35 3.59 -4.07
CA ILE A 59 -25.49 3.59 -5.52
C ILE A 59 -24.15 3.82 -6.19
N ILE A 60 -23.37 4.81 -5.73
CA ILE A 60 -22.02 5.06 -6.27
C ILE A 60 -21.16 3.79 -6.19
N LEU A 61 -21.14 3.14 -5.02
CA LEU A 61 -20.36 1.93 -4.80
C LEU A 61 -20.88 0.73 -5.62
N LYS A 62 -22.19 0.57 -5.79
CA LYS A 62 -22.79 -0.48 -6.65
C LYS A 62 -22.50 -0.25 -8.12
N SER A 63 -22.64 0.99 -8.59
CA SER A 63 -22.48 1.33 -10.01
C SER A 63 -21.03 1.27 -10.46
N MET A 64 -20.09 1.73 -9.64
CA MET A 64 -18.67 1.72 -9.98
C MET A 64 -17.96 0.42 -9.62
N GLY A 65 -18.42 -0.24 -8.56
CA GLY A 65 -17.64 -1.26 -7.86
C GLY A 65 -16.53 -0.68 -6.99
N TRP A 66 -16.07 -1.47 -6.02
CA TRP A 66 -15.01 -1.07 -5.08
C TRP A 66 -13.72 -0.66 -5.78
N GLU A 67 -13.32 -1.38 -6.82
CA GLU A 67 -12.07 -1.13 -7.52
C GLU A 67 -12.04 0.23 -8.20
N ASN A 68 -13.07 0.59 -8.95
CA ASN A 68 -13.10 1.88 -9.62
C ASN A 68 -13.26 3.03 -8.61
N PHE A 69 -14.00 2.81 -7.52
CA PHE A 69 -14.09 3.77 -6.43
C PHE A 69 -12.73 4.01 -5.76
N ARG A 70 -12.02 2.95 -5.33
CA ARG A 70 -10.70 3.09 -4.71
C ARG A 70 -9.70 3.73 -5.68
N ASN A 71 -9.72 3.33 -6.96
CA ASN A 71 -8.82 3.87 -7.97
C ASN A 71 -9.03 5.37 -8.17
N LYS A 72 -10.28 5.82 -8.35
CA LYS A 72 -10.61 7.24 -8.52
C LYS A 72 -10.20 8.05 -7.27
N MET A 73 -10.41 7.51 -6.06
CA MET A 73 -9.94 8.15 -4.83
C MET A 73 -8.42 8.28 -4.74
N ALA A 74 -7.65 7.24 -5.08
CA ALA A 74 -6.19 7.31 -5.09
C ALA A 74 -5.69 8.41 -6.03
N LEU A 75 -6.26 8.50 -7.23
CA LEU A 75 -5.90 9.52 -8.21
C LEU A 75 -6.20 10.93 -7.70
N ILE A 76 -7.32 11.16 -7.01
CA ILE A 76 -7.63 12.46 -6.38
C ILE A 76 -6.53 12.87 -5.39
N TYR A 77 -6.06 11.95 -4.54
CA TYR A 77 -4.98 12.23 -3.58
C TYR A 77 -3.63 12.45 -4.26
N ILE A 78 -3.30 11.67 -5.28
CA ILE A 78 -2.07 11.84 -6.07
C ILE A 78 -2.06 13.22 -6.74
N ASN A 79 -3.16 13.61 -7.38
CA ASN A 79 -3.29 14.92 -8.02
C ASN A 79 -3.16 16.05 -6.98
N PHE A 80 -3.79 15.91 -5.81
CA PHE A 80 -3.61 16.86 -4.70
C PHE A 80 -2.15 16.94 -4.25
N ALA A 81 -1.46 15.81 -4.08
CA ALA A 81 -0.07 15.77 -3.67
C ALA A 81 0.88 16.44 -4.68
N LYS A 82 0.59 16.33 -5.98
CA LYS A 82 1.33 17.00 -7.04
C LYS A 82 1.07 18.51 -7.08
N GLN A 83 -0.21 18.89 -7.08
CA GLN A 83 -0.64 20.26 -7.39
C GLN A 83 -0.76 21.16 -6.14
N GLY A 84 -0.77 20.57 -4.94
CA GLY A 84 -1.04 21.27 -3.68
C GLY A 84 -2.50 21.69 -3.49
N LYS A 85 -3.38 21.35 -4.43
CA LYS A 85 -4.83 21.64 -4.41
C LYS A 85 -5.60 20.52 -5.10
N TYR A 86 -6.86 20.35 -4.71
CA TYR A 86 -7.74 19.33 -5.29
C TYR A 86 -8.12 19.74 -6.72
N PRO A 87 -7.84 18.89 -7.74
CA PRO A 87 -7.94 19.31 -9.14
C PRO A 87 -9.40 19.48 -9.57
N HIS A 88 -9.64 20.19 -10.67
CA HIS A 88 -10.98 20.18 -11.30
C HIS A 88 -11.22 18.89 -12.07
N GLU A 89 -10.19 18.42 -12.78
CA GLU A 89 -10.19 17.17 -13.55
C GLU A 89 -9.10 16.23 -13.02
N ILE A 90 -9.38 14.93 -12.97
CA ILE A 90 -8.47 13.95 -12.38
C ILE A 90 -7.52 13.42 -13.48
N GLU A 91 -6.22 13.71 -13.38
CA GLU A 91 -5.21 13.06 -14.23
C GLU A 91 -5.14 11.56 -13.90
N THR A 92 -5.25 10.71 -14.93
CA THR A 92 -5.28 9.25 -14.77
C THR A 92 -3.94 8.56 -15.03
N GLY A 93 -2.88 9.32 -15.35
CA GLY A 93 -1.58 8.78 -15.77
C GLY A 93 -0.93 7.80 -14.80
N TYR A 94 -1.19 7.91 -13.49
CA TYR A 94 -0.65 7.02 -12.47
C TYR A 94 -1.44 5.72 -12.27
N LEU A 95 -2.63 5.59 -12.87
CA LEU A 95 -3.51 4.45 -12.57
C LEU A 95 -2.86 3.12 -12.93
N ASN A 96 -2.21 3.05 -14.08
CA ASN A 96 -1.55 1.82 -14.52
C ASN A 96 -0.40 1.42 -13.58
N ASP A 97 0.35 2.40 -13.06
CA ASP A 97 1.44 2.14 -12.10
C ASP A 97 0.87 1.55 -10.80
N LEU A 98 -0.25 2.09 -10.31
CA LEU A 98 -0.91 1.58 -9.11
C LEU A 98 -1.36 0.13 -9.28
N LEU A 99 -1.93 -0.21 -10.44
CA LEU A 99 -2.49 -1.52 -10.74
C LEU A 99 -1.44 -2.56 -11.15
N THR A 100 -0.24 -2.13 -11.56
CA THR A 100 0.79 -3.05 -12.07
C THR A 100 1.19 -4.07 -11.00
N LEU A 101 1.51 -3.61 -9.80
CA LEU A 101 1.90 -4.50 -8.70
C LEU A 101 0.76 -5.45 -8.31
N GLU A 102 -0.46 -4.93 -8.24
CA GLU A 102 -1.64 -5.73 -7.88
C GLU A 102 -1.88 -6.87 -8.88
N ARG A 103 -1.75 -6.59 -10.18
CA ARG A 103 -1.83 -7.62 -11.22
C ARG A 103 -0.71 -8.65 -11.07
N GLN A 104 0.52 -8.21 -10.83
CA GLN A 104 1.68 -9.09 -10.66
C GLN A 104 1.53 -10.07 -9.49
N VAL A 105 0.91 -9.64 -8.39
CA VAL A 105 0.80 -10.48 -7.18
C VAL A 105 -0.56 -11.14 -6.99
N SER A 106 -1.51 -10.91 -7.91
CA SER A 106 -2.89 -11.42 -7.85
C SER A 106 -2.98 -12.94 -7.60
N ALA A 107 -2.06 -13.71 -8.18
CA ALA A 107 -1.98 -15.17 -8.01
C ALA A 107 -1.64 -15.60 -6.57
N TYR A 108 -1.04 -14.72 -5.76
CA TYR A 108 -0.55 -15.04 -4.41
C TYR A 108 -1.40 -14.46 -3.28
N ILE A 109 -2.39 -13.63 -3.60
CA ILE A 109 -3.23 -12.94 -2.61
C ILE A 109 -4.68 -13.46 -2.61
N THR A 110 -5.40 -13.17 -1.54
CA THR A 110 -6.85 -13.34 -1.48
C THR A 110 -7.54 -12.35 -2.43
N SER A 111 -8.70 -12.72 -2.98
CA SER A 111 -9.50 -11.80 -3.79
C SER A 111 -9.87 -10.54 -3.00
N ASP A 112 -10.11 -9.43 -3.72
CA ASP A 112 -10.53 -8.13 -3.18
C ASP A 112 -9.62 -7.54 -2.10
N ASN A 113 -8.35 -7.95 -2.09
CA ASN A 113 -7.33 -7.45 -1.20
C ASN A 113 -6.57 -6.29 -1.86
N SER A 114 -6.75 -5.08 -1.34
CA SER A 114 -6.12 -3.86 -1.89
C SER A 114 -4.75 -3.53 -1.28
N ARG A 115 -4.11 -4.46 -0.55
CA ARG A 115 -2.82 -4.22 0.12
C ARG A 115 -1.68 -4.03 -0.89
N ALA A 116 -1.67 -4.79 -2.00
CA ALA A 116 -0.71 -4.55 -3.08
C ALA A 116 -0.86 -3.15 -3.68
N PHE A 117 -2.10 -2.74 -3.94
CA PHE A 117 -2.41 -1.39 -4.40
C PHE A 117 -2.01 -0.30 -3.38
N LEU A 118 -2.22 -0.55 -2.08
CA LEU A 118 -1.77 0.34 -1.00
C LEU A 118 -0.27 0.58 -1.04
N LEU A 119 0.53 -0.47 -1.28
CA LEU A 119 1.98 -0.34 -1.43
C LEU A 119 2.35 0.51 -2.64
N SER A 120 1.73 0.28 -3.81
CA SER A 120 1.94 1.12 -5.00
C SER A 120 1.54 2.58 -4.77
N PHE A 121 0.46 2.81 -4.01
CA PHE A 121 0.00 4.14 -3.64
C PHE A 121 1.01 4.84 -2.73
N TYR A 122 1.52 4.15 -1.72
CA TYR A 122 2.60 4.64 -0.85
C TYR A 122 3.87 5.00 -1.65
N GLN A 123 4.32 4.12 -2.53
CA GLN A 123 5.49 4.36 -3.40
C GLN A 123 5.28 5.61 -4.27
N THR A 124 4.10 5.73 -4.88
CA THR A 124 3.77 6.87 -5.75
C THR A 124 3.77 8.18 -4.98
N MET A 125 3.12 8.21 -3.82
CA MET A 125 3.09 9.40 -2.95
C MET A 125 4.48 9.74 -2.39
N GLY A 126 5.30 8.74 -2.09
CA GLY A 126 6.68 8.92 -1.67
C GLY A 126 7.55 9.53 -2.77
N ARG A 127 7.42 9.08 -4.02
CA ARG A 127 8.13 9.68 -5.17
C ARG A 127 7.79 11.15 -5.33
N ILE A 128 6.49 11.48 -5.29
CA ILE A 128 6.02 12.87 -5.38
C ILE A 128 6.60 13.72 -4.24
N LYS A 129 6.63 13.20 -3.01
CA LYS A 129 7.24 13.90 -1.87
C LYS A 129 8.73 14.17 -2.09
N LEU A 130 9.50 13.15 -2.50
CA LEU A 130 10.93 13.28 -2.76
C LEU A 130 11.24 14.22 -3.93
N GLU A 131 10.41 14.23 -4.98
CA GLU A 131 10.52 15.16 -6.10
C GLU A 131 10.36 16.61 -5.66
N ARG A 132 9.44 16.88 -4.72
CA ARG A 132 9.21 18.22 -4.16
C ARG A 132 10.29 18.64 -3.17
N CYS A 133 10.87 17.70 -2.41
CA CYS A 133 11.93 17.96 -1.44
C CYS A 133 13.31 17.63 -2.03
N LEU A 134 13.86 18.53 -2.87
CA LEU A 134 15.16 18.33 -3.55
C LEU A 134 16.32 17.99 -2.61
N THR A 135 16.29 18.47 -1.37
CA THR A 135 17.32 18.22 -0.34
C THR A 135 17.21 16.84 0.30
N GLU A 136 16.02 16.24 0.35
CA GLU A 136 15.74 14.95 1.02
C GLU A 136 16.19 13.75 0.18
N LYS A 137 16.35 13.92 -1.14
CA LYS A 137 16.73 12.84 -2.07
C LYS A 137 18.06 12.15 -1.76
N LYS A 138 18.96 12.79 -1.03
CA LYS A 138 20.27 12.20 -0.67
C LYS A 138 20.19 11.15 0.43
N HIS A 139 19.10 11.14 1.21
CA HIS A 139 18.99 10.30 2.41
C HIS A 139 17.83 9.30 2.34
N TYR A 140 16.74 9.66 1.65
CA TYR A 140 15.50 8.88 1.62
C TYR A 140 15.19 8.31 0.24
N VAL A 141 14.53 7.16 0.22
CA VAL A 141 14.06 6.48 -1.00
C VAL A 141 12.62 6.01 -0.84
N THR A 142 11.98 5.69 -1.96
CA THR A 142 10.81 4.80 -1.96
C THR A 142 11.27 3.34 -2.09
N PRO A 143 10.54 2.37 -1.52
CA PRO A 143 10.81 0.97 -1.85
C PRO A 143 10.51 0.76 -3.33
N GLU A 144 11.51 0.67 -4.18
CA GLU A 144 11.32 0.26 -5.56
C GLU A 144 11.38 -1.26 -5.59
N LEU A 145 10.22 -1.90 -5.74
CA LEU A 145 10.17 -3.36 -5.79
C LEU A 145 10.85 -3.84 -7.06
N ASN A 146 11.90 -4.64 -6.88
CA ASN A 146 12.49 -5.36 -8.00
C ASN A 146 11.46 -6.37 -8.55
N PRO A 147 11.30 -6.54 -9.88
CA PRO A 147 10.47 -7.61 -10.44
C PRO A 147 10.80 -9.01 -9.90
N ARG A 148 12.05 -9.22 -9.46
CA ARG A 148 12.47 -10.47 -8.79
C ARG A 148 11.86 -10.63 -7.40
N THR A 149 11.53 -9.56 -6.70
CA THR A 149 10.92 -9.59 -5.36
C THR A 149 9.53 -10.21 -5.41
N THR A 150 8.72 -9.86 -6.40
CA THR A 150 7.39 -10.48 -6.57
C THR A 150 7.48 -11.95 -6.98
N ALA A 151 8.54 -12.36 -7.68
CA ALA A 151 8.74 -13.76 -8.06
C ALA A 151 8.92 -14.67 -6.84
N LEU A 152 9.53 -14.17 -5.75
CA LEU A 152 9.71 -14.93 -4.51
C LEU A 152 8.40 -15.29 -3.79
N LEU A 153 7.27 -14.68 -4.17
CA LEU A 153 5.97 -15.07 -3.63
C LEU A 153 5.56 -16.48 -4.06
N GLU A 154 6.20 -17.08 -5.07
CA GLU A 154 5.98 -18.48 -5.46
C GLU A 154 6.30 -19.49 -4.35
N TYR A 155 7.15 -19.11 -3.40
CA TYR A 155 7.50 -19.96 -2.25
C TYR A 155 6.47 -19.90 -1.11
N ALA A 156 5.42 -19.09 -1.23
CA ALA A 156 4.34 -19.04 -0.25
C ALA A 156 3.48 -20.31 -0.33
N ASN A 157 3.27 -20.97 0.81
CA ASN A 157 2.43 -22.17 0.89
C ASN A 157 0.92 -21.84 0.96
N SER A 158 0.55 -20.57 1.06
CA SER A 158 -0.83 -20.11 1.21
C SER A 158 -1.01 -18.70 0.65
N LYS A 159 -2.28 -18.30 0.47
CA LYS A 159 -2.62 -16.93 0.06
C LYS A 159 -2.20 -15.93 1.13
N ILE A 160 -1.55 -14.85 0.70
CA ILE A 160 -1.00 -13.82 1.56
C ILE A 160 -2.03 -12.70 1.77
N ILE A 161 -2.30 -12.36 3.02
CA ILE A 161 -3.21 -11.27 3.39
C ILE A 161 -2.47 -9.92 3.41
N LYS A 162 -1.32 -9.84 4.09
CA LYS A 162 -0.51 -8.60 4.19
C LYS A 162 0.63 -8.58 3.16
N VAL A 163 0.27 -8.68 1.88
CA VAL A 163 1.26 -8.82 0.78
C VAL A 163 2.20 -7.63 0.70
N ASP A 164 1.74 -6.44 1.04
CA ASP A 164 2.53 -5.22 1.14
C ASP A 164 3.68 -5.33 2.14
N VAL A 165 3.41 -5.86 3.34
CA VAL A 165 4.41 -6.06 4.39
C VAL A 165 5.40 -7.13 3.96
N VAL A 166 4.90 -8.25 3.41
CA VAL A 166 5.76 -9.33 2.90
C VAL A 166 6.71 -8.83 1.81
N LEU A 167 6.20 -8.07 0.84
CA LEU A 167 7.01 -7.50 -0.24
C LEU A 167 8.08 -6.54 0.28
N ILE A 168 7.75 -5.72 1.28
CA ILE A 168 8.74 -4.83 1.92
C ILE A 168 9.83 -5.63 2.62
N ILE A 169 9.46 -6.67 3.37
CA ILE A 169 10.42 -7.53 4.05
C ILE A 169 11.33 -8.20 3.02
N LEU A 170 10.76 -8.78 1.96
CA LEU A 170 11.53 -9.44 0.89
C LEU A 170 12.48 -8.47 0.18
N GLU A 171 12.01 -7.28 -0.19
CA GLU A 171 12.85 -6.26 -0.84
C GLU A 171 14.03 -5.85 0.07
N GLN A 172 13.77 -5.63 1.36
CA GLN A 172 14.83 -5.32 2.31
C GLN A 172 15.81 -6.48 2.47
N LEU A 173 15.33 -7.72 2.58
CA LEU A 173 16.19 -8.90 2.65
C LEU A 173 17.05 -9.04 1.40
N ILE A 174 16.49 -8.81 0.20
CA ILE A 174 17.24 -8.84 -1.06
C ILE A 174 18.31 -7.76 -1.07
N HIS A 175 17.98 -6.54 -0.62
CA HIS A 175 18.95 -5.45 -0.55
C HIS A 175 20.12 -5.76 0.40
N LEU A 176 19.86 -6.50 1.49
CA LEU A 176 20.83 -6.78 2.53
C LEU A 176 21.66 -8.04 2.27
N LEU A 177 21.01 -9.12 1.85
CA LEU A 177 21.62 -10.45 1.69
C LEU A 177 21.86 -10.81 0.21
N GLY A 178 21.22 -10.12 -0.72
CA GLY A 178 21.17 -10.48 -2.13
C GLY A 178 20.01 -11.44 -2.45
N TYR A 179 19.67 -11.53 -3.74
CA TYR A 179 18.53 -12.31 -4.20
C TYR A 179 18.67 -13.83 -3.97
N GLU A 180 19.80 -14.42 -4.38
CA GLU A 180 20.00 -15.88 -4.30
C GLU A 180 19.99 -16.40 -2.85
N PRO A 181 20.61 -15.74 -1.86
CA PRO A 181 20.50 -16.15 -0.46
C PRO A 181 19.07 -16.13 0.08
N VAL A 182 18.29 -15.09 -0.25
CA VAL A 182 16.87 -15.00 0.16
C VAL A 182 16.05 -16.10 -0.48
N LYS A 183 16.23 -16.34 -1.79
CA LYS A 183 15.58 -17.43 -2.51
C LYS A 183 15.88 -18.78 -1.86
N LYS A 184 17.14 -19.04 -1.50
CA LYS A 184 17.55 -20.26 -0.81
C LYS A 184 16.85 -20.42 0.54
N ILE A 185 16.86 -19.37 1.38
CA ILE A 185 16.17 -19.34 2.69
C ILE A 185 14.69 -19.71 2.54
N LEU A 186 13.99 -19.11 1.58
CA LEU A 186 12.58 -19.38 1.32
C LEU A 186 12.35 -20.82 0.84
N SER A 187 13.19 -21.30 -0.08
CA SER A 187 13.06 -22.66 -0.64
C SER A 187 13.34 -23.76 0.40
N GLU A 188 14.28 -23.53 1.31
CA GLU A 188 14.65 -24.46 2.39
C GLU A 188 13.73 -24.32 3.62
N LYS A 189 12.75 -23.39 3.59
CA LYS A 189 11.87 -23.05 4.72
C LYS A 189 12.65 -22.70 5.99
N TYR A 190 13.79 -22.04 5.81
CA TYR A 190 14.60 -21.57 6.93
C TYR A 190 13.80 -20.53 7.73
N PRO A 191 13.78 -20.60 9.08
CA PRO A 191 13.05 -19.65 9.89
C PRO A 191 13.65 -18.25 9.74
N PHE A 192 12.79 -17.24 9.57
CA PHE A 192 13.20 -15.84 9.43
C PHE A 192 14.07 -15.39 10.61
N SER A 193 13.76 -15.83 11.83
CA SER A 193 14.55 -15.52 13.04
C SER A 193 16.01 -15.94 12.92
N ALA A 194 16.32 -17.05 12.25
CA ALA A 194 17.70 -17.49 12.02
C ALA A 194 18.43 -16.55 11.04
N ALA A 195 17.77 -16.14 9.95
CA ALA A 195 18.34 -15.18 9.01
C ALA A 195 18.52 -13.80 9.64
N TYR A 196 17.54 -13.34 10.43
CA TYR A 196 17.59 -12.08 11.16
C TYR A 196 18.73 -12.05 12.17
N ASN A 197 18.93 -13.13 12.93
CA ASN A 197 20.00 -13.21 13.93
C ASN A 197 21.41 -13.17 13.33
N GLN A 198 21.57 -13.53 12.05
CA GLN A 198 22.84 -13.46 11.33
C GLN A 198 23.16 -12.06 10.77
N MET A 199 22.20 -11.12 10.82
CA MET A 199 22.44 -9.75 10.36
C MET A 199 23.24 -8.95 11.37
N ASP A 200 24.08 -8.05 10.87
CA ASP A 200 24.75 -7.05 11.70
C ASP A 200 23.74 -6.10 12.35
N GLU A 201 24.05 -5.59 13.54
CA GLU A 201 23.12 -4.72 14.29
C GLU A 201 22.73 -3.45 13.53
N GLY A 202 23.66 -2.82 12.79
CA GLY A 202 23.34 -1.66 11.95
C GLY A 202 22.40 -1.99 10.77
N ILE A 203 22.41 -3.24 10.31
CA ILE A 203 21.47 -3.75 9.30
C ILE A 203 20.10 -3.97 9.92
N LYS A 204 20.03 -4.61 11.09
CA LYS A 204 18.79 -4.83 11.84
C LYS A 204 18.10 -3.52 12.18
N GLU A 205 18.84 -2.53 12.68
CA GLU A 205 18.32 -1.21 13.01
C GLU A 205 17.70 -0.55 11.78
N ARG A 206 18.38 -0.60 10.64
CA ARG A 206 17.87 -0.05 9.37
C ARG A 206 16.63 -0.79 8.86
N PHE A 207 16.64 -2.11 8.95
CA PHE A 207 15.50 -2.95 8.59
C PHE A 207 14.26 -2.58 9.43
N ILE A 208 14.40 -2.54 10.75
CA ILE A 208 13.33 -2.14 11.67
C ILE A 208 12.88 -0.71 11.35
N LYS A 209 13.81 0.24 11.18
CA LYS A 209 13.49 1.63 10.88
C LYS A 209 12.64 1.75 9.60
N ASN A 210 12.99 1.03 8.54
CA ASN A 210 12.23 1.04 7.30
C ASN A 210 10.83 0.42 7.45
N LEU A 211 10.70 -0.66 8.23
CA LEU A 211 9.39 -1.24 8.57
C LEU A 211 8.52 -0.27 9.37
N LEU A 212 9.10 0.40 10.37
CA LEU A 212 8.39 1.39 11.18
C LEU A 212 7.96 2.60 10.36
N ILE A 213 8.80 3.10 9.45
CA ILE A 213 8.46 4.20 8.55
C ILE A 213 7.29 3.83 7.65
N TYR A 214 7.32 2.63 7.05
CA TYR A 214 6.19 2.15 6.26
C TYR A 214 4.95 2.01 7.12
N GLY A 215 5.06 1.32 8.26
CA GLY A 215 3.96 1.09 9.19
C GLY A 215 3.31 2.39 9.64
N GLN A 216 4.09 3.41 9.95
CA GLN A 216 3.57 4.74 10.26
C GLN A 216 2.85 5.37 9.07
N SER A 217 3.43 5.26 7.86
CA SER A 217 2.88 5.87 6.65
C SER A 217 1.54 5.26 6.23
N VAL A 218 1.31 3.98 6.57
CA VAL A 218 0.05 3.27 6.30
C VAL A 218 -0.78 2.97 7.56
N ASN A 219 -0.44 3.60 8.68
CA ASN A 219 -1.10 3.43 9.98
C ASN A 219 -1.28 1.94 10.38
N GLU A 220 -0.28 1.11 10.12
CA GLU A 220 -0.23 -0.32 10.46
C GLU A 220 0.39 -0.51 11.85
N VAL A 221 -0.48 -0.60 12.85
CA VAL A 221 -0.08 -0.72 14.26
C VAL A 221 0.60 -2.04 14.57
N ASP A 222 0.29 -3.10 13.83
CA ASP A 222 0.83 -4.44 14.09
C ASP A 222 2.35 -4.52 13.89
N LEU A 223 2.93 -3.60 13.11
CA LEU A 223 4.39 -3.50 12.92
C LEU A 223 5.13 -2.91 14.13
N PHE A 224 4.41 -2.35 15.10
CA PHE A 224 4.97 -1.73 16.31
C PHE A 224 4.88 -2.64 17.54
N ILE A 225 4.09 -3.72 17.47
CA ILE A 225 3.85 -4.62 18.59
C ILE A 225 4.82 -5.81 18.49
N LYS A 226 5.62 -6.00 19.53
CA LYS A 226 6.77 -6.93 19.63
C LYS A 226 6.47 -8.42 19.38
N ASP A 227 5.20 -8.82 19.28
CA ASP A 227 4.80 -10.24 19.30
C ASP A 227 4.52 -10.84 17.91
N THR A 228 4.83 -10.14 16.80
CA THR A 228 4.37 -10.54 15.45
C THR A 228 5.44 -10.58 14.35
N ILE A 229 6.71 -10.84 14.69
CA ILE A 229 7.75 -11.18 13.69
C ILE A 229 8.48 -12.45 14.11
#